data_AF-A0A1S4ERW3-F1
#
_entry.id   AF-A0A1S4ERW3-F1
#
_cell.length_a   1.000
_cell.length_b   1.000
_cell.length_c   1.000
_cell.angle_alpha   90.00
_cell.angle_beta   90.00
_cell.angle_gamma   90.00
#
_symmetry.space_group_name_H-M   'P 1'
#
loop_
_entity.id
_entity.type
_entity.pdbx_description
1 polymer ?
#
loop_
_entity_poly.entity_id
_entity_poly.type
_entity_poly.pdbx_seq_one_letter_code
_entity_poly.pdbx_strand_id
1 'polypeptide(L)'
;MLKVSWVDKITNVEILRRMGKSTPELLKDIRERKLKFAGHMMRGSSGQLLLDIIEGDVEGPRPRGRPRRMWLDDVKEWLGVRSYEECKELAMNRELFRTTVTRRLATIDHDDAT
;
A
#
# COMPACT_ATOMS: atom_id res chain seq x y z
N MET A 1 -12.43 15.55 -23.27
CA MET A 1 -11.00 15.13 -23.19
C MET A 1 -10.12 16.38 -23.22
N LEU A 2 -9.09 16.47 -22.36
CA LEU A 2 -8.36 17.73 -22.08
C LEU A 2 -7.43 18.27 -23.19
N LYS A 3 -7.31 17.57 -24.33
CA LYS A 3 -6.46 17.94 -25.49
C LYS A 3 -5.01 18.33 -25.11
N VAL A 4 -4.44 17.67 -24.10
CA VAL A 4 -3.06 17.92 -23.66
C VAL A 4 -2.08 17.15 -24.53
N SER A 5 -1.06 17.84 -25.05
CA SER A 5 0.03 17.21 -25.78
C SER A 5 1.16 16.80 -24.82
N TRP A 6 1.88 15.73 -25.15
CA TRP A 6 3.00 15.27 -24.34
C TRP A 6 4.18 16.27 -24.31
N VAL A 7 4.28 17.17 -25.30
CA VAL A 7 5.27 18.26 -25.36
C VAL A 7 4.98 19.35 -24.35
N ASP A 8 3.74 19.47 -23.87
CA ASP A 8 3.35 20.51 -22.90
C ASP A 8 3.96 20.24 -21.50
N LYS A 9 4.45 19.01 -21.26
CA LYS A 9 5.07 18.58 -19.99
C LYS A 9 4.26 18.93 -18.74
N ILE A 10 2.93 18.92 -18.86
CA ILE A 10 2.01 19.21 -17.76
C ILE A 10 2.09 18.10 -16.70
N THR A 11 2.11 18.48 -15.43
CA THR A 11 2.20 17.53 -14.31
C THR A 11 0.90 16.76 -14.10
N ASN A 12 0.99 15.55 -13.56
CA ASN A 12 -0.20 14.74 -13.24
C ASN A 12 -1.13 15.46 -12.26
N VAL A 13 -0.58 16.21 -11.31
CA VAL A 13 -1.34 17.04 -10.35
C VAL A 13 -2.19 18.07 -11.09
N GLU A 14 -1.61 18.77 -12.06
CA GLU A 14 -2.32 19.76 -12.86
C GLU A 14 -3.39 19.13 -13.76
N ILE A 15 -3.12 17.95 -14.33
CA ILE A 15 -4.11 17.18 -15.09
C ILE A 15 -5.31 16.80 -14.19
N LEU A 16 -5.05 16.30 -12.98
CA LEU A 16 -6.12 15.96 -12.02
C LEU A 16 -6.95 17.19 -11.65
N ARG A 17 -6.29 18.32 -11.38
CA ARG A 17 -6.96 19.61 -11.09
C ARG A 17 -7.88 20.03 -12.25
N ARG A 18 -7.41 19.95 -13.50
CA ARG A 18 -8.23 20.26 -14.69
C ARG A 18 -9.42 19.32 -14.87
N MET A 19 -9.32 18.07 -14.38
CA MET A 19 -10.44 17.13 -14.35
C MET A 19 -11.37 17.30 -13.15
N GLY A 20 -11.11 18.29 -12.26
CA GLY A 20 -11.87 18.47 -11.03
C GLY A 20 -11.65 17.36 -10.01
N LYS A 21 -10.52 16.64 -10.10
CA LYS A 21 -10.15 15.56 -9.17
C LYS A 21 -9.10 16.08 -8.18
N SER A 22 -9.36 15.87 -6.90
CA SER A 22 -8.44 16.25 -5.81
C SER A 22 -7.44 15.15 -5.44
N THR A 23 -7.73 13.89 -5.78
CA THR A 23 -6.86 12.74 -5.42
C THR A 23 -6.61 11.80 -6.60
N PRO A 24 -5.44 11.14 -6.64
CA PRO A 24 -5.17 10.08 -7.62
C PRO A 24 -5.97 8.80 -7.25
N GLU A 25 -7.18 8.66 -7.79
CA GLU A 25 -8.06 7.50 -7.57
C GLU A 25 -7.36 6.15 -7.80
N LEU A 26 -6.46 6.08 -8.78
CA LEU A 26 -5.68 4.86 -9.05
C LEU A 26 -4.79 4.46 -7.87
N LEU A 27 -4.13 5.42 -7.22
CA LEU A 27 -3.26 5.12 -6.08
C LEU A 27 -4.08 4.63 -4.89
N LYS A 28 -5.24 5.24 -4.64
CA LYS A 28 -6.20 4.77 -3.64
C LYS A 28 -6.60 3.32 -3.90
N ASP A 29 -7.01 2.99 -5.12
CA ASP A 29 -7.39 1.63 -5.51
C ASP A 29 -6.25 0.63 -5.32
N ILE A 30 -5.03 1.01 -5.71
CA ILE A 30 -3.83 0.16 -5.54
C ILE A 30 -3.58 -0.11 -4.07
N ARG A 31 -3.64 0.91 -3.20
CA ARG A 31 -3.44 0.77 -1.76
C ARG A 31 -4.50 -0.13 -1.14
N GLU A 32 -5.76 0.09 -1.47
CA GLU A 32 -6.87 -0.76 -1.01
C GLU A 32 -6.67 -2.22 -1.38
N ARG A 33 -6.34 -2.51 -2.65
CA ARG A 33 -6.13 -3.87 -3.14
C ARG A 33 -4.93 -4.53 -2.47
N LYS A 34 -3.81 -3.80 -2.34
CA LYS A 34 -2.61 -4.29 -1.64
C LYS A 34 -2.91 -4.64 -0.18
N LEU A 35 -3.60 -3.77 0.56
CA LEU A 35 -3.94 -4.01 1.97
C LEU A 35 -4.96 -5.14 2.14
N LYS A 36 -5.97 -5.23 1.27
CA LYS A 36 -6.92 -6.36 1.27
C LYS A 36 -6.20 -7.69 1.04
N PHE A 37 -5.27 -7.73 0.07
CA PHE A 37 -4.44 -8.90 -0.19
C PHE A 37 -3.53 -9.23 0.99
N ALA A 38 -2.91 -8.22 1.62
CA ALA A 38 -2.07 -8.41 2.81
C ALA A 38 -2.82 -9.09 3.95
N GLY A 39 -4.00 -8.57 4.29
CA GLY A 39 -4.82 -9.17 5.34
C GLY A 39 -5.28 -10.59 4.97
N HIS A 40 -5.64 -10.85 3.71
CA HIS A 40 -6.04 -12.18 3.25
C HIS A 40 -4.89 -13.20 3.39
N MET A 41 -3.68 -12.80 3.01
CA MET A 41 -2.49 -13.61 3.09
C MET A 41 -2.04 -13.87 4.53
N MET A 42 -1.98 -12.83 5.38
CA MET A 42 -1.56 -12.95 6.78
C MET A 42 -2.47 -13.87 7.62
N ARG A 43 -3.74 -14.02 7.21
CA ARG A 43 -4.69 -14.96 7.84
C ARG A 43 -4.56 -16.41 7.32
N GLY A 44 -3.62 -16.68 6.41
CA GLY A 44 -3.46 -17.99 5.78
C GLY A 44 -4.60 -18.39 4.83
N SER A 45 -5.53 -17.47 4.53
CA SER A 45 -6.65 -17.76 3.64
C SER A 45 -6.23 -17.97 2.17
N SER A 46 -5.02 -17.54 1.81
CA SER A 46 -4.42 -17.72 0.48
C SER A 46 -3.58 -19.00 0.34
N GLY A 47 -3.57 -19.86 1.36
CA GLY A 47 -2.70 -21.03 1.45
C GLY A 47 -1.36 -20.75 2.12
N GLN A 48 -0.69 -21.83 2.54
CA GLN A 48 0.52 -21.79 3.38
C GLN A 48 1.75 -21.23 2.64
N LEU A 49 1.87 -21.48 1.34
CA LEU A 49 3.03 -21.05 0.54
C LEU A 49 3.34 -19.55 0.66
N LEU A 50 2.32 -18.70 0.61
CA LEU A 50 2.52 -17.25 0.68
C LEU A 50 2.93 -16.78 2.07
N LEU A 51 2.46 -17.45 3.12
CA LEU A 51 2.94 -17.22 4.48
C LEU A 51 4.40 -17.64 4.61
N ASP A 52 4.74 -18.84 4.12
CA ASP A 52 6.11 -19.38 4.16
C ASP A 52 7.10 -18.49 3.40
N ILE A 53 6.70 -17.90 2.27
CA ILE A 53 7.56 -16.97 1.52
C ILE A 53 7.84 -15.68 2.30
N ILE A 54 6.89 -15.22 3.10
CA ILE A 54 7.02 -13.95 3.85
C ILE A 54 7.72 -14.14 5.18
N GLU A 55 7.43 -15.26 5.85
CA GLU A 55 8.03 -15.62 7.14
C GLU A 55 9.39 -16.31 6.95
N GLY A 56 9.64 -16.85 5.76
CA GLY A 56 10.86 -17.55 5.40
C GLY A 56 12.06 -16.61 5.33
N ASP A 57 13.18 -17.10 5.84
CA ASP A 57 14.48 -16.48 5.63
C ASP A 57 15.08 -16.98 4.31
N VAL A 58 15.70 -16.09 3.54
CA VAL A 58 16.35 -16.44 2.28
C VAL A 58 17.83 -16.61 2.56
N GLU A 59 18.36 -17.80 2.28
CA GLU A 59 19.78 -18.10 2.48
C GLU A 59 20.65 -17.17 1.62
N GLY A 60 21.62 -16.50 2.27
CA GLY A 60 22.62 -15.67 1.62
C GLY A 60 22.81 -14.29 2.28
N PRO A 61 23.94 -13.63 2.01
CA PRO A 61 24.20 -12.31 2.56
C PRO A 61 23.29 -11.26 1.91
N ARG A 62 22.73 -10.35 2.72
CA ARG A 62 22.04 -9.18 2.17
C ARG A 62 23.03 -8.30 1.40
N PRO A 63 22.63 -7.74 0.25
CA PRO A 63 23.50 -6.84 -0.50
C PRO A 63 23.87 -5.62 0.34
N ARG A 64 25.12 -5.16 0.22
CA ARG A 64 25.61 -3.96 0.91
C ARG A 64 24.89 -2.72 0.37
N GLY A 65 24.51 -1.80 1.27
CA GLY A 65 23.85 -0.55 0.94
C GLY A 65 22.42 -0.46 1.49
N ARG A 66 21.66 0.54 1.02
CA ARG A 66 20.27 0.73 1.44
C ARG A 66 19.39 -0.40 0.88
N PRO A 67 18.64 -1.12 1.73
CA PRO A 67 17.67 -2.10 1.25
C PRO A 67 16.66 -1.45 0.31
N ARG A 68 16.25 -2.20 -0.72
CA ARG A 68 15.12 -1.78 -1.56
C ARG A 68 13.85 -1.77 -0.71
N ARG A 69 13.00 -0.77 -0.93
CA ARG A 69 11.67 -0.72 -0.31
C ARG A 69 10.88 -1.95 -0.76
N MET A 70 10.46 -2.78 0.19
CA MET A 70 9.71 -4.00 -0.07
C MET A 70 8.21 -3.74 -0.05
N TRP A 71 7.44 -4.68 -0.63
CA TRP A 71 5.98 -4.65 -0.55
C TRP A 71 5.47 -4.60 0.90
N LEU A 72 6.13 -5.31 1.82
CA LEU A 72 5.76 -5.29 3.24
C LEU A 72 6.04 -3.93 3.91
N ASP A 73 7.02 -3.16 3.43
CA ASP A 73 7.28 -1.83 3.95
C ASP A 73 6.12 -0.87 3.63
N ASP A 74 5.55 -0.96 2.42
CA ASP A 74 4.33 -0.22 2.07
C ASP A 74 3.17 -0.60 3.01
N VAL A 75 2.98 -1.89 3.24
CA VAL A 75 1.89 -2.40 4.09
C VAL A 75 2.03 -1.87 5.52
N LYS A 76 3.23 -1.95 6.11
CA LYS A 76 3.51 -1.44 7.46
C LYS A 76 3.28 0.07 7.54
N GLU A 77 3.83 0.83 6.58
CA GLU A 77 3.70 2.29 6.52
C GLU A 77 2.23 2.72 6.44
N TRP A 78 1.46 2.11 5.53
CA TRP A 78 0.06 2.45 5.34
C TRP A 78 -0.81 2.02 6.52
N LEU A 79 -0.55 0.86 7.13
CA LEU A 79 -1.24 0.44 8.36
C LEU A 79 -0.81 1.27 9.58
N GLY A 80 0.34 1.94 9.52
CA GLY A 80 0.89 2.71 10.64
C GLY A 80 1.48 1.82 11.74
N VAL A 81 1.97 0.64 11.38
CA VAL A 81 2.60 -0.33 12.28
C VAL A 81 4.10 -0.42 12.01
N ARG A 82 4.88 -0.90 12.99
CA ARG A 82 6.33 -0.88 12.94
C ARG A 82 6.93 -2.21 12.53
N SER A 83 6.23 -3.31 12.80
CA SER A 83 6.72 -4.67 12.61
C SER A 83 5.78 -5.54 11.79
N TYR A 84 6.28 -6.69 11.36
CA TYR A 84 5.48 -7.70 10.67
C TYR A 84 4.47 -8.36 11.64
N GLU A 85 4.88 -8.55 12.89
CA GLU A 85 4.11 -9.17 13.95
C GLU A 85 2.87 -8.33 14.27
N GLU A 86 3.04 -7.01 14.44
CA GLU A 86 1.93 -6.06 14.63
C GLU A 86 0.95 -6.10 13.43
N CYS A 87 1.50 -6.15 12.21
CA CYS A 87 0.74 -6.33 10.97
C CYS A 87 -0.12 -7.60 11.01
N LYS A 88 0.50 -8.73 11.39
CA LYS A 88 -0.15 -10.05 11.41
C LYS A 88 -1.23 -10.11 12.48
N GLU A 89 -0.95 -9.66 13.70
CA GLU A 89 -1.92 -9.57 14.79
C GLU A 89 -3.13 -8.71 14.40
N LEU A 90 -2.89 -7.53 13.81
CA LEU A 90 -3.94 -6.66 13.30
C LEU A 90 -4.79 -7.37 12.24
N ALA A 91 -4.16 -8.12 11.32
CA ALA A 91 -4.83 -8.83 10.25
C ALA A 91 -5.71 -9.99 10.73
N MET A 92 -5.40 -10.61 11.87
CA MET A 92 -6.19 -11.71 12.44
C MET A 92 -7.59 -11.23 12.86
N ASN A 93 -7.70 -10.01 13.40
CA ASN A 93 -9.00 -9.40 13.67
C ASN A 93 -9.52 -8.68 12.41
N ARG A 94 -10.45 -9.32 11.69
CA ARG A 94 -11.00 -8.81 10.43
C ARG A 94 -11.67 -7.45 10.56
N GLU A 95 -12.38 -7.21 11.66
CA GLU A 95 -13.09 -5.95 11.89
C GLU A 95 -12.10 -4.82 12.17
N LEU A 96 -11.18 -5.06 13.10
CA LEU A 96 -10.13 -4.10 13.43
C LEU A 96 -9.24 -3.78 12.22
N PHE A 97 -8.87 -4.80 11.44
CA PHE A 97 -8.11 -4.63 10.20
C PHE A 97 -8.87 -3.73 9.22
N ARG A 98 -10.14 -4.02 8.95
CA ARG A 98 -10.97 -3.24 8.02
C ARG A 98 -11.08 -1.79 8.48
N THR A 99 -11.40 -1.56 9.75
CA THR A 99 -11.54 -0.21 10.31
C THR A 99 -10.22 0.56 10.25
N THR A 100 -9.10 -0.11 10.53
CA THR A 100 -7.77 0.51 10.45
C THR A 100 -7.40 0.89 9.03
N VAL A 101 -7.62 -0.01 8.06
CA VAL A 101 -7.40 0.27 6.63
C VAL A 101 -8.23 1.46 6.17
N THR A 102 -9.54 1.47 6.43
CA THR A 102 -10.41 2.57 6.03
C THR A 102 -9.95 3.90 6.62
N ARG A 103 -9.65 3.92 7.92
CA ARG A 103 -9.16 5.12 8.62
C ARG A 103 -7.85 5.62 8.03
N ARG A 104 -6.86 4.73 7.86
CA ARG A 104 -5.51 5.10 7.39
C ARG A 104 -5.51 5.58 5.95
N LEU A 105 -6.26 4.92 5.07
CA LEU A 105 -6.38 5.37 3.68
C LEU A 105 -7.02 6.74 3.56
N ALA A 106 -8.04 7.04 4.37
CA ALA A 106 -8.64 8.36 4.40
C ALA A 106 -7.63 9.46 4.83
N THR A 107 -6.72 9.16 5.77
CA THR A 107 -5.65 10.09 6.16
C THR A 107 -4.64 10.30 5.03
N ILE A 108 -4.15 9.22 4.42
CA ILE A 108 -3.13 9.31 3.35
C ILE A 108 -3.70 10.03 2.12
N ASP A 109 -4.95 9.75 1.75
CA ASP A 109 -5.61 10.41 0.62
C ASP A 109 -5.79 11.93 0.88
N HIS A 110 -5.92 12.36 2.14
CA HIS A 110 -5.95 13.77 2.50
C HIS A 110 -4.57 14.42 2.39
N ASP A 111 -3.53 13.73 2.84
CA ASP A 111 -2.15 14.19 2.74
C ASP A 111 -1.68 14.30 1.28
N ASP A 112 -2.11 13.38 0.40
CA ASP A 112 -1.82 13.42 -1.04
C ASP A 112 -2.61 14.49 -1.81
N ALA A 113 -3.69 15.01 -1.23
CA ALA A 113 -4.54 16.04 -1.83
C ALA A 113 -4.09 17.48 -1.51
N THR A 114 -3.20 17.64 -0.51
CA THR A 114 -2.71 18.93 0.00
C THR A 114 -1.36 19.25 -0.63
#